data_AF-A0A3P6N7Y7-F1
#
_entry.id   AF-A0A3P6N7Y7-F1
#
_cell.length_a   1.000
_cell.length_b   1.000
_cell.length_c   1.000
_cell.angle_alpha   90.00
_cell.angle_beta   90.00
_cell.angle_gamma   90.00
#
_symmetry.space_group_name_H-M   'P 1'
#
loop_
_entity.id
_entity.type
_entity.pdbx_description
1 polymer ?
#
loop_
_entity_poly.entity_id
_entity_poly.type
_entity_poly.pdbx_seq_one_letter_code
_entity_poly.pdbx_strand_id
1 'polypeptide(L)'
;MQKCCKVNSTKIQALGTCDFSQYIEVRNNGSIVPRPFKDPIKRQCANLVRDYYRMEMNTTEIIYNTYEDCYMDTHARPSLKVVRQSDLKRRMSLMKLSAFDGQESFIDQGSKLNMGSTDALSGYPCWMDDAKETYINLPEVRYATHIPKNLPHWTDCKFVFFSIEILPFHVNELYKRQYNDTTPFFEQMINSGLDLHILVYNGDTDAVCNFLGAERFASRLATKFNLDKQTRQEWTFAEKPKYKPSIAGYHQRYTTKNGKVIFDFLSVKGSGHFVQLDRPGPALQMLENYIANKNYSSPTTVNTVLKPLLPQYQQNPKPQPTRKERDRVWNLPGITYDLNFEHYSGYLNPSKGNYLHYWFTQSQNDPANDPLLLWLNGGPGCSSLTGLLTELGPFWLNPDGRTLMENIYSWNRVANVLFLESPRQVGYSYQDTKENNDTMFNDEKVNVTITSIALTTATDNFLAIMDFLSVFPEFYNRPFYVSGESYAGVYIPTLVSLIIQMIQAGKAPGLNLAGVAIGNGKMSDKYQLNSVISLFYNHGMYGVE
;
A
#
# COMPACT_ATOMS: atom_id res chain seq x y z
N MET A 1 -8.66 40.99 9.11
CA MET A 1 -7.34 41.21 9.75
C MET A 1 -6.54 42.38 9.19
N GLN A 2 -6.39 42.56 7.87
CA GLN A 2 -5.57 43.65 7.28
C GLN A 2 -5.88 45.06 7.80
N LYS A 3 -7.18 45.38 7.99
CA LYS A 3 -7.63 46.68 8.52
C LYS A 3 -7.16 46.96 9.96
N CYS A 4 -6.79 45.92 10.71
CA CYS A 4 -6.25 46.01 12.08
C CYS A 4 -4.72 46.23 12.10
N CYS A 5 -4.07 46.28 10.94
CA CYS A 5 -2.61 46.43 10.80
C CYS A 5 -2.23 47.82 10.30
N LYS A 6 -2.75 48.87 10.93
CA LYS A 6 -2.45 50.26 10.57
C LYS A 6 -1.41 50.84 11.52
N VAL A 7 -0.32 51.38 10.96
CA VAL A 7 0.71 52.12 11.71
C VAL A 7 0.23 53.56 11.97
N ASN A 8 -0.53 54.13 11.03
CA ASN A 8 -1.25 55.40 11.12
C ASN A 8 -2.42 55.42 10.09
N SER A 9 -3.10 56.55 9.89
CA SER A 9 -4.26 56.64 8.98
C SER A 9 -3.96 56.29 7.51
N THR A 10 -2.71 56.32 7.08
CA THR A 10 -2.29 56.17 5.66
C THR A 10 -1.37 54.97 5.37
N LYS A 11 -0.70 54.38 6.37
CA LYS A 11 0.26 53.28 6.15
C LYS A 11 -0.21 51.96 6.76
N ILE A 12 -0.41 50.96 5.90
CA ILE A 12 -0.78 49.59 6.26
C ILE A 12 0.49 48.74 6.39
N GLN A 13 0.62 48.01 7.50
CA GLN A 13 1.68 47.04 7.73
C GLN A 13 1.33 45.69 7.07
N ALA A 14 2.33 44.97 6.56
CA ALA A 14 2.14 43.60 6.09
C ALA A 14 1.65 42.70 7.24
N LEU A 15 0.67 41.83 6.98
CA LEU A 15 0.08 40.95 8.00
C LEU A 15 1.14 40.16 8.79
N GLY A 16 2.14 39.62 8.09
CA GLY A 16 3.23 38.85 8.68
C GLY A 16 4.14 39.63 9.64
N THR A 17 4.03 40.95 9.76
CA THR A 17 4.82 41.78 10.71
C THR A 17 3.95 42.53 11.71
N CYS A 18 2.63 42.43 11.59
CA CYS A 18 1.67 43.15 12.41
C CYS A 18 1.72 42.72 13.89
N ASP A 19 1.61 43.70 14.80
CA ASP A 19 1.53 43.46 16.24
C ASP A 19 0.07 43.44 16.70
N PHE A 20 -0.48 42.23 16.84
CA PHE A 20 -1.83 42.02 17.34
C PHE A 20 -1.91 41.96 18.87
N SER A 21 -0.78 41.85 19.57
CA SER A 21 -0.75 41.74 21.04
C SER A 21 -1.32 42.99 21.71
N GLN A 22 -1.21 44.15 21.06
CA GLN A 22 -1.81 45.40 21.52
C GLN A 22 -3.33 45.32 21.73
N TYR A 23 -4.03 44.37 21.08
CA TYR A 23 -5.48 44.25 21.15
C TYR A 23 -5.98 43.32 22.26
N ILE A 24 -5.08 42.56 22.89
CA ILE A 24 -5.42 41.49 23.82
C ILE A 24 -4.61 41.59 25.12
N GLU A 25 -5.12 40.93 26.14
CA GLU A 25 -4.45 40.72 27.43
C GLU A 25 -4.44 39.21 27.71
N VAL A 26 -3.27 38.69 28.09
CA VAL A 26 -3.10 37.28 28.45
C VAL A 26 -3.11 37.19 29.97
N ARG A 27 -4.18 36.64 30.54
CA ARG A 27 -4.31 36.45 31.99
C ARG A 27 -3.35 35.37 32.50
N ASN A 28 -3.11 35.33 33.81
CA ASN A 28 -2.20 34.38 34.44
C ASN A 28 -2.52 32.91 34.09
N ASN A 29 -3.81 32.58 33.99
CA ASN A 29 -4.30 31.25 33.62
C ASN A 29 -4.22 30.90 32.12
N GLY A 30 -3.66 31.75 31.25
CA GLY A 30 -3.53 31.49 29.81
C GLY A 30 -4.67 31.98 28.96
N SER A 31 -5.78 32.42 29.57
CA SER A 31 -6.89 32.95 28.81
C SER A 31 -6.55 34.29 28.15
N ILE A 32 -6.93 34.41 26.88
CA ILE A 32 -6.82 35.65 26.10
C ILE A 32 -8.14 36.42 26.20
N VAL A 33 -8.06 37.66 26.68
CA VAL A 33 -9.21 38.57 26.76
C VAL A 33 -8.98 39.83 25.92
N PRO A 34 -10.01 40.38 25.27
CA PRO A 34 -9.88 41.58 24.45
C PRO A 34 -9.70 42.80 25.36
N ARG A 35 -8.78 43.71 24.99
CA ARG A 35 -8.60 44.96 25.74
C ARG A 35 -9.79 45.90 25.53
N PRO A 36 -10.19 46.68 26.55
CA PRO A 36 -11.34 47.56 26.47
C PRO A 36 -11.01 48.86 25.71
N PHE A 37 -11.24 48.89 24.40
CA PHE A 37 -11.09 50.11 23.59
C PHE A 37 -12.38 50.93 23.49
N LYS A 38 -12.26 52.26 23.63
CA LYS A 38 -13.34 53.22 23.32
C LYS A 38 -13.60 53.35 21.83
N ASP A 39 -12.54 53.30 21.02
CA ASP A 39 -12.61 53.34 19.56
C ASP A 39 -13.32 52.08 19.00
N PRO A 40 -14.40 52.22 18.19
CA PRO A 40 -15.17 51.10 17.65
C PRO A 40 -14.36 50.14 16.77
N ILE A 41 -13.43 50.66 15.97
CA ILE A 41 -12.58 49.88 15.06
C ILE A 41 -11.58 49.06 15.86
N LYS A 42 -10.92 49.68 16.86
CA LYS A 42 -9.99 48.95 17.73
C LYS A 42 -10.70 47.87 18.57
N ARG A 43 -11.93 48.14 19.01
CA ARG A 43 -12.77 47.15 19.71
C ARG A 43 -13.13 45.97 18.81
N GLN A 44 -13.48 46.24 17.55
CA GLN A 44 -13.73 45.18 16.57
C GLN A 44 -12.47 44.34 16.34
N CYS A 45 -11.30 44.96 16.20
CA CYS A 45 -10.02 44.26 16.08
C CYS A 45 -9.71 43.39 17.31
N ALA A 46 -9.95 43.88 18.53
CA ALA A 46 -9.75 43.11 19.75
C ALA A 46 -10.63 41.86 19.85
N ASN A 47 -11.91 41.98 19.47
CA ASN A 47 -12.80 40.81 19.40
C ASN A 47 -12.35 39.84 18.31
N LEU A 48 -11.96 40.35 17.13
CA LEU A 48 -11.52 39.52 16.02
C LEU A 48 -10.27 38.70 16.39
N VAL A 49 -9.26 39.31 17.01
CA VAL A 49 -8.03 38.61 17.46
C VAL A 49 -8.37 37.50 18.47
N ARG A 50 -9.25 37.77 19.45
CA ARG A 50 -9.73 36.76 20.40
C ARG A 50 -10.44 35.61 19.69
N ASP A 51 -11.32 35.92 18.73
CA ASP A 51 -12.14 34.94 18.06
C ASP A 51 -11.32 34.04 17.13
N TYR A 52 -10.32 34.59 16.44
CA TYR A 52 -9.36 33.78 15.67
C TYR A 52 -8.55 32.83 16.57
N TYR A 53 -8.05 33.31 17.71
CA TYR A 53 -7.36 32.45 18.68
C TYR A 53 -8.26 31.33 19.20
N ARG A 54 -9.53 31.63 19.51
CA ARG A 54 -10.49 30.60 19.93
C ARG A 54 -10.85 29.63 18.82
N MET A 55 -10.95 30.11 17.58
CA MET A 55 -11.26 29.29 16.42
C MET A 55 -10.13 28.28 16.20
N GLU A 56 -8.89 28.75 16.19
CA GLU A 56 -7.68 27.92 16.14
C GLU A 56 -7.69 26.83 17.22
N MET A 57 -7.94 27.20 18.48
CA MET A 57 -7.99 26.23 19.59
C MET A 57 -9.19 25.27 19.55
N ASN A 58 -10.20 25.52 18.71
CA ASN A 58 -11.44 24.75 18.61
C ASN A 58 -11.66 24.10 17.23
N THR A 59 -10.66 24.11 16.33
CA THR A 59 -10.77 23.49 15.01
C THR A 59 -10.88 21.96 15.08
N THR A 60 -11.39 21.36 14.01
CA THR A 60 -11.29 19.91 13.77
C THR A 60 -9.94 19.51 13.19
N GLU A 61 -9.23 20.45 12.56
CA GLU A 61 -7.84 20.31 12.12
C GLU A 61 -6.89 20.29 13.31
N ILE A 62 -5.80 19.51 13.22
CA ILE A 62 -4.79 19.44 14.29
C ILE A 62 -3.79 20.59 14.15
N ILE A 63 -3.89 21.53 15.08
CA ILE A 63 -3.07 22.74 15.15
C ILE A 63 -1.60 22.51 15.50
N TYR A 64 -1.24 21.32 16.00
CA TYR A 64 0.14 20.95 16.31
C TYR A 64 0.92 20.48 15.08
N ASN A 65 0.25 20.02 14.01
CA ASN A 65 0.85 19.77 12.70
C ASN A 65 -0.24 19.83 11.62
N THR A 66 -0.29 20.95 10.92
CA THR A 66 -1.36 21.27 9.94
C THR A 66 -1.32 20.45 8.64
N TYR A 67 -0.34 19.55 8.48
CA TYR A 67 -0.16 18.73 7.28
C TYR A 67 -0.16 17.22 7.57
N GLU A 68 -0.45 16.76 8.78
CA GLU A 68 -0.30 15.36 9.17
C GLU A 68 -1.58 14.53 8.96
N ASP A 69 -1.54 13.55 8.06
CA ASP A 69 -2.71 12.74 7.65
C ASP A 69 -3.10 11.64 8.63
N CYS A 70 -2.25 11.35 9.62
CA CYS A 70 -2.47 10.27 10.58
C CYS A 70 -3.81 10.37 11.34
N TYR A 71 -4.46 11.51 11.27
CA TYR A 71 -5.66 11.85 12.00
C TYR A 71 -6.91 12.00 11.11
N MET A 72 -6.78 11.70 9.81
CA MET A 72 -7.84 11.80 8.79
C MET A 72 -8.40 10.45 8.31
N ASP A 73 -7.85 9.31 8.74
CA ASP A 73 -8.23 8.01 8.19
C ASP A 73 -9.65 7.56 8.58
N THR A 74 -10.44 7.20 7.56
CA THR A 74 -11.80 6.64 7.68
C THR A 74 -11.81 5.12 7.82
N HIS A 75 -10.64 4.46 7.72
CA HIS A 75 -10.46 3.01 7.85
C HIS A 75 -9.74 2.60 9.16
N ALA A 76 -9.11 3.55 9.86
CA ALA A 76 -8.80 3.39 11.27
C ALA A 76 -10.10 3.16 12.07
N ARG A 77 -10.18 2.01 12.76
CA ARG A 77 -11.26 1.70 13.71
C ARG A 77 -11.43 2.87 14.72
N PRO A 78 -12.63 3.04 15.31
CA PRO A 78 -13.05 4.24 16.04
C PRO A 78 -12.37 4.45 17.42
N SER A 79 -11.05 4.35 17.49
CA SER A 79 -10.23 4.80 18.63
C SER A 79 -9.81 6.28 18.51
N LEU A 80 -9.98 6.93 17.35
CA LEU A 80 -9.78 8.39 17.21
C LEU A 80 -11.08 9.19 17.05
N LYS A 81 -12.22 8.51 16.86
CA LYS A 81 -13.56 9.14 17.04
C LYS A 81 -13.90 9.43 18.51
N VAL A 82 -13.09 8.98 19.48
CA VAL A 82 -13.38 9.07 20.92
C VAL A 82 -12.61 10.20 21.62
N VAL A 83 -12.19 11.23 20.89
CA VAL A 83 -12.00 12.57 21.50
C VAL A 83 -13.29 13.40 21.44
N ARG A 84 -14.37 12.91 20.81
CA ARG A 84 -15.75 13.42 21.04
C ARG A 84 -16.80 12.29 21.10
N GLN A 85 -17.04 11.83 22.33
CA GLN A 85 -18.27 11.31 22.95
C GLN A 85 -19.19 10.31 22.17
N SER A 86 -19.45 9.19 22.86
CA SER A 86 -20.73 8.44 22.94
C SER A 86 -21.05 7.22 22.07
N ASP A 87 -20.12 6.27 21.81
CA ASP A 87 -20.58 4.92 21.37
C ASP A 87 -19.69 3.70 21.69
N LEU A 88 -18.67 3.86 22.55
CA LEU A 88 -17.69 2.79 22.81
C LEU A 88 -18.19 1.70 23.79
N LYS A 89 -19.19 1.99 24.63
CA LYS A 89 -19.75 0.99 25.57
C LYS A 89 -20.58 -0.11 24.90
N ARG A 90 -21.14 0.11 23.70
CA ARG A 90 -21.94 -0.90 22.98
C ARG A 90 -21.06 -1.90 22.21
N ARG A 91 -19.81 -1.55 21.88
CA ARG A 91 -18.89 -2.43 21.14
C ARG A 91 -17.95 -3.24 22.04
N MET A 92 -17.69 -2.80 23.27
CA MET A 92 -16.86 -3.56 24.24
C MET A 92 -17.55 -4.83 24.78
N SER A 93 -18.87 -5.02 24.64
CA SER A 93 -19.52 -6.30 24.99
C SER A 93 -19.44 -7.35 23.87
N LEU A 94 -19.05 -6.97 22.65
CA LEU A 94 -18.93 -7.87 21.50
C LEU A 94 -17.49 -8.32 21.22
N MET A 95 -16.48 -7.74 21.89
CA MET A 95 -15.06 -8.11 21.77
C MET A 95 -14.54 -8.98 22.92
N LYS A 96 -15.41 -9.54 23.76
CA LYS A 96 -15.04 -10.56 24.76
C LYS A 96 -14.84 -11.98 24.17
N LEU A 97 -14.74 -12.10 22.85
CA LEU A 97 -14.47 -13.36 22.14
C LEU A 97 -13.23 -13.23 21.24
N SER A 98 -12.08 -12.96 21.85
CA SER A 98 -10.76 -13.39 21.36
C SER A 98 -9.78 -13.12 22.50
N ALA A 99 -9.92 -13.89 23.57
CA ALA A 99 -8.86 -13.99 24.55
C ALA A 99 -7.61 -14.53 23.85
N PHE A 100 -6.50 -13.83 24.10
CA PHE A 100 -5.13 -14.30 23.91
C PHE A 100 -4.99 -15.80 24.21
N ASP A 101 -4.67 -16.61 23.20
CA ASP A 101 -4.27 -18.01 23.36
C ASP A 101 -2.78 -18.25 23.08
N GLY A 102 -2.02 -17.19 22.78
CA GLY A 102 -0.57 -17.30 22.58
C GLY A 102 -0.15 -18.07 21.32
N GLN A 103 -1.03 -18.25 20.32
CA GLN A 103 -0.67 -18.96 19.08
C GLN A 103 -0.25 -18.09 17.89
N GLU A 104 -0.36 -16.76 17.93
CA GLU A 104 0.14 -15.90 16.84
C GLU A 104 1.45 -15.19 17.20
N SER A 105 2.57 -15.82 16.88
CA SER A 105 3.92 -15.33 17.14
C SER A 105 4.49 -14.36 16.08
N PHE A 106 3.64 -13.70 15.29
CA PHE A 106 4.10 -12.65 14.39
C PHE A 106 3.00 -11.60 14.14
N ILE A 107 3.22 -10.39 14.66
CA ILE A 107 2.45 -9.21 14.25
C ILE A 107 3.16 -8.59 13.05
N ASP A 108 2.52 -8.62 11.89
CA ASP A 108 2.99 -7.89 10.71
C ASP A 108 2.86 -6.38 10.96
N GLN A 109 3.93 -5.76 11.45
CA GLN A 109 3.98 -4.32 11.64
C GLN A 109 3.85 -3.56 10.31
N GLY A 110 4.22 -4.19 9.19
CA GLY A 110 4.06 -3.63 7.85
C GLY A 110 2.60 -3.50 7.44
N SER A 111 1.73 -4.44 7.85
CA SER A 111 0.28 -4.35 7.62
C SER A 111 -0.42 -3.33 8.52
N LYS A 112 0.29 -2.81 9.54
CA LYS A 112 -0.17 -1.72 10.42
C LYS A 112 0.38 -0.36 10.00
N LEU A 113 1.25 -0.28 9.00
CA LEU A 113 1.66 0.99 8.43
C LEU A 113 0.44 1.66 7.78
N ASN A 114 0.18 2.92 8.14
CA ASN A 114 -0.84 3.72 7.48
C ASN A 114 -0.38 4.05 6.06
N MET A 115 -0.82 3.26 5.08
CA MET A 115 -0.53 3.46 3.66
C MET A 115 -1.20 4.71 3.08
N GLY A 116 -2.06 5.39 3.86
CA GLY A 116 -2.66 6.69 3.53
C GLY A 116 -1.91 7.90 4.09
N SER A 117 -0.78 7.71 4.80
CA SER A 117 0.07 8.83 5.24
C SER A 117 0.82 9.44 4.05
N THR A 118 0.79 10.77 3.90
CA THR A 118 1.65 11.48 2.92
C THR A 118 3.07 11.71 3.43
N ASP A 119 3.42 11.24 4.64
CA ASP A 119 4.79 11.26 5.11
C ASP A 119 5.64 10.22 4.34
N ALA A 120 6.51 10.74 3.48
CA ALA A 120 7.40 9.96 2.62
C ALA A 120 8.46 9.13 3.37
N LEU A 121 8.57 9.27 4.70
CA LEU A 121 9.63 8.65 5.50
C LEU A 121 9.18 7.46 6.35
N SER A 122 7.92 6.99 6.22
CA SER A 122 7.35 5.99 7.15
C SER A 122 7.45 6.43 8.62
N GLY A 123 7.30 7.73 8.88
CA GLY A 123 7.35 8.31 10.22
C GLY A 123 6.24 7.81 11.13
N TYR A 124 6.43 8.11 12.43
CA TYR A 124 5.67 7.62 13.59
C TYR A 124 4.21 7.23 13.28
N PRO A 125 3.92 5.94 13.09
CA PRO A 125 2.57 5.51 12.76
C PRO A 125 1.55 5.89 13.84
N CYS A 126 0.32 6.17 13.43
CA CYS A 126 -0.72 6.71 14.31
C CYS A 126 -1.11 5.77 15.48
N TRP A 127 -0.72 4.49 15.43
CA TRP A 127 -0.88 3.52 16.52
C TRP A 127 0.25 3.55 17.55
N MET A 128 1.34 4.27 17.32
CA MET A 128 2.53 4.26 18.18
C MET A 128 2.24 4.80 19.59
N ASP A 129 1.30 5.74 19.76
CA ASP A 129 0.93 6.22 21.09
C ASP A 129 0.25 5.14 21.94
N ASP A 130 -0.72 4.43 21.36
CA ASP A 130 -1.39 3.30 22.01
C ASP A 130 -0.40 2.15 22.28
N ALA A 131 0.47 1.86 21.30
CA ALA A 131 1.47 0.80 21.43
C ALA A 131 2.52 1.14 22.48
N LYS A 132 2.93 2.40 22.61
CA LYS A 132 3.84 2.90 23.65
C LYS A 132 3.25 2.70 25.04
N GLU A 133 2.02 3.14 25.26
CA GLU A 133 1.32 2.97 26.54
C GLU A 133 1.14 1.48 26.88
N THR A 134 0.77 0.67 25.90
CA THR A 134 0.65 -0.78 26.08
C THR A 134 1.99 -1.41 26.45
N TYR A 135 3.04 -1.15 25.66
CA TYR A 135 4.35 -1.76 25.79
C TYR A 135 4.99 -1.44 27.14
N ILE A 136 4.98 -0.17 27.57
CA ILE A 136 5.62 0.22 28.83
C ILE A 136 4.89 -0.34 30.06
N ASN A 137 3.62 -0.73 29.93
CA ASN A 137 2.83 -1.33 31.00
C ASN A 137 2.90 -2.86 31.04
N LEU A 138 3.53 -3.53 30.07
CA LEU A 138 3.75 -4.98 30.11
C LEU A 138 4.52 -5.36 31.40
N PRO A 139 4.10 -6.40 32.14
CA PRO A 139 4.74 -6.77 33.41
C PRO A 139 6.26 -6.99 33.29
N GLU A 140 6.70 -7.64 32.21
CA GLU A 140 8.10 -7.89 31.89
C GLU A 140 8.88 -6.62 31.55
N VAL A 141 8.25 -5.66 30.87
CA VAL A 141 8.87 -4.36 30.55
C VAL A 141 8.98 -3.51 31.80
N ARG A 142 7.93 -3.45 32.62
CA ARG A 142 7.96 -2.77 33.93
C ARG A 142 9.02 -3.36 34.84
N TYR A 143 9.14 -4.68 34.88
CA TYR A 143 10.21 -5.35 35.62
C TYR A 143 11.60 -4.99 35.08
N ALA A 144 11.81 -5.09 33.76
CA ALA A 144 13.08 -4.78 33.11
C ALA A 144 13.48 -3.30 33.23
N THR A 145 12.52 -2.39 33.37
CA THR A 145 12.73 -0.96 33.58
C THR A 145 12.69 -0.54 35.06
N HIS A 146 12.69 -1.52 35.97
CA HIS A 146 12.73 -1.32 37.43
C HIS A 146 11.54 -0.53 38.00
N ILE A 147 10.36 -0.63 37.38
CA ILE A 147 9.14 0.01 37.86
C ILE A 147 8.50 -0.87 38.94
N PRO A 148 8.34 -0.38 40.19
CA PRO A 148 7.70 -1.13 41.25
C PRO A 148 6.27 -1.57 40.89
N LYS A 149 5.89 -2.78 41.33
CA LYS A 149 4.56 -3.36 41.04
C LYS A 149 3.40 -2.57 41.66
N ASN A 150 3.66 -1.82 42.72
CA ASN A 150 2.65 -1.02 43.42
C ASN A 150 2.39 0.36 42.78
N LEU A 151 3.15 0.77 41.77
CA LEU A 151 2.91 2.01 41.05
C LEU A 151 1.77 1.87 40.03
N PRO A 152 1.00 2.94 39.77
CA PRO A 152 -0.14 2.89 38.87
C PRO A 152 0.25 2.55 37.42
N HIS A 153 -0.77 2.31 36.61
CA HIS A 153 -0.66 2.24 35.16
C HIS A 153 -0.01 3.53 34.65
N TRP A 154 0.99 3.38 33.78
CA TRP A 154 1.60 4.52 33.11
C TRP A 154 0.66 5.01 32.01
N THR A 155 0.47 6.32 31.92
CA THR A 155 -0.30 6.98 30.87
C THR A 155 0.52 8.18 30.44
N ASP A 156 0.57 8.49 29.15
CA ASP A 156 1.48 9.52 28.61
C ASP A 156 1.19 10.91 29.19
N CYS A 157 0.04 11.48 28.82
CA CYS A 157 -0.45 12.71 29.39
C CYS A 157 -1.77 12.46 30.13
N LYS A 158 -1.84 12.85 31.40
CA LYS A 158 -3.08 12.82 32.20
C LYS A 158 -4.04 13.93 31.75
N PHE A 159 -4.53 13.84 30.52
CA PHE A 159 -5.66 14.60 29.99
C PHE A 159 -6.93 13.76 30.17
N VAL A 160 -8.00 14.36 30.68
CA VAL A 160 -9.29 13.67 30.72
C VAL A 160 -9.99 13.85 29.38
N PHE A 161 -10.32 12.74 28.71
CA PHE A 161 -11.64 12.56 28.14
C PHE A 161 -12.19 11.18 28.56
N PHE A 162 -12.91 11.18 29.69
CA PHE A 162 -13.76 10.10 30.22
C PHE A 162 -13.11 8.76 30.60
N SER A 163 -12.73 8.63 31.88
CA SER A 163 -12.72 7.34 32.58
C SER A 163 -13.34 7.49 33.96
N ILE A 164 -14.23 6.55 34.31
CA ILE A 164 -15.08 6.49 35.50
C ILE A 164 -14.28 6.11 36.78
N GLU A 165 -12.98 6.39 36.81
CA GLU A 165 -12.17 6.20 38.01
C GLU A 165 -11.75 7.54 38.58
N ILE A 166 -12.33 7.83 39.74
CA ILE A 166 -12.02 8.98 40.59
C ILE A 166 -10.58 8.79 41.11
N LEU A 167 -9.59 9.21 40.34
CA LEU A 167 -8.24 9.47 40.84
C LEU A 167 -8.14 10.97 41.20
N PRO A 168 -7.86 11.33 42.47
CA PRO A 168 -8.10 12.69 42.97
C PRO A 168 -7.06 13.76 42.59
N PHE A 169 -6.13 13.49 41.66
CA PHE A 169 -5.02 14.42 41.39
C PHE A 169 -4.70 14.56 39.90
N HIS A 170 -5.20 15.65 39.31
CA HIS A 170 -4.95 16.06 37.92
C HIS A 170 -3.81 17.08 37.90
N VAL A 171 -2.67 16.72 37.32
CA VAL A 171 -1.52 17.65 37.26
C VAL A 171 -1.87 18.90 36.45
N ASN A 172 -2.59 18.79 35.33
CA ASN A 172 -2.95 19.96 34.52
C ASN A 172 -3.89 20.95 35.22
N GLU A 173 -4.79 20.48 36.09
CA GLU A 173 -5.69 21.36 36.85
C GLU A 173 -5.01 21.97 38.07
N LEU A 174 -4.06 21.24 38.66
CA LEU A 174 -3.29 21.67 39.83
C LEU A 174 -2.06 22.50 39.44
N TYR A 175 -1.57 22.37 38.20
CA TYR A 175 -0.42 23.09 37.69
C TYR A 175 -0.79 24.55 37.41
N LYS A 176 -0.40 25.42 38.35
CA LYS A 176 -0.62 26.86 38.24
C LYS A 176 0.49 27.47 37.41
N ARG A 177 0.18 27.86 36.18
CA ARG A 177 1.11 28.61 35.33
C ARG A 177 1.51 29.93 36.01
N GLN A 178 2.81 30.09 36.27
CA GLN A 178 3.35 31.27 36.97
C GLN A 178 3.83 32.37 36.02
N TYR A 179 4.28 31.99 34.82
CA TYR A 179 4.87 32.91 33.85
C TYR A 179 4.16 32.77 32.50
N ASN A 180 3.74 33.91 31.93
CA ASN A 180 3.20 34.02 30.58
C ASN A 180 4.22 34.64 29.59
N ASP A 181 5.37 35.08 30.11
CA ASP A 181 6.49 35.63 29.38
C ASP A 181 7.78 35.15 30.05
N THR A 182 8.67 34.54 29.27
CA THR A 182 9.97 34.03 29.74
C THR A 182 11.11 34.99 29.47
N THR A 183 10.85 36.16 28.88
CA THR A 183 11.84 37.20 28.58
C THR A 183 12.81 37.43 29.74
N PRO A 184 12.36 37.68 31.00
CA PRO A 184 13.29 37.97 32.12
C PRO A 184 14.34 36.87 32.37
N PHE A 185 14.01 35.60 32.10
CA PHE A 185 14.95 34.49 32.29
C PHE A 185 16.02 34.45 31.19
N PHE A 186 15.66 34.81 29.95
CA PHE A 186 16.65 34.98 28.88
C PHE A 186 17.56 36.19 29.14
N GLU A 187 17.02 37.27 29.71
CA GLU A 187 17.83 38.41 30.16
C GLU A 187 18.85 38.01 31.22
N GLN A 188 18.42 37.18 32.18
CA GLN A 188 19.31 36.63 33.19
C GLN A 188 20.41 35.76 32.55
N MET A 189 20.07 34.91 31.57
CA MET A 189 21.06 34.09 30.85
C MET A 189 22.08 34.96 30.10
N ILE A 190 21.64 35.98 29.37
CA ILE A 190 22.51 36.90 28.63
C ILE A 190 23.44 37.67 29.58
N ASN A 191 22.93 38.09 30.74
CA ASN A 191 23.70 38.86 31.74
C ASN A 191 24.53 37.99 32.70
N SER A 192 24.44 36.65 32.61
CA SER A 192 25.06 35.73 33.58
C SER A 192 26.59 35.79 33.60
N GLY A 193 27.22 36.25 32.51
CA GLY A 193 28.67 36.24 32.33
C GLY A 193 29.26 34.87 31.97
N LEU A 194 28.41 33.84 31.84
CA LEU A 194 28.76 32.49 31.40
C LEU A 194 28.92 32.43 29.88
N ASP A 195 29.73 31.47 29.43
CA ASP A 195 29.81 31.10 28.01
C ASP A 195 28.62 30.18 27.68
N LEU A 196 27.61 30.75 27.02
CA LEU A 196 26.35 30.07 26.74
C LEU A 196 26.10 30.01 25.24
N HIS A 197 25.73 28.81 24.76
CA HIS A 197 25.11 28.63 23.47
C HIS A 197 23.65 28.29 23.73
N ILE A 198 22.73 29.10 23.20
CA ILE A 198 21.29 28.97 23.37
C ILE A 198 20.71 28.64 22.00
N LEU A 199 19.98 27.53 21.89
CA LEU A 199 19.24 27.15 20.69
C LEU A 199 17.75 27.20 20.96
N VAL A 200 17.02 27.96 20.15
CA VAL A 200 15.56 27.95 20.07
C VAL A 200 15.17 27.45 18.69
N TYR A 201 14.32 26.43 18.61
CA TYR A 201 13.87 25.86 17.34
C TYR A 201 12.38 25.55 17.35
N ASN A 202 11.76 25.64 16.17
CA ASN A 202 10.34 25.38 15.97
C ASN A 202 10.10 24.72 14.60
N GLY A 203 9.12 23.83 14.53
CA GLY A 203 8.56 23.40 13.26
C GLY A 203 7.84 24.56 12.56
N ASP A 204 7.92 24.63 11.23
CA ASP A 204 7.26 25.68 10.45
C ASP A 204 5.77 25.45 10.20
N THR A 205 5.21 24.31 10.63
CA THR A 205 3.79 23.94 10.50
C THR A 205 3.04 23.90 11.84
N ASP A 206 3.73 24.12 12.97
CA ASP A 206 3.13 24.25 14.30
C ASP A 206 2.43 25.61 14.41
N ALA A 207 1.11 25.60 14.58
CA ALA A 207 0.34 26.83 14.75
C ALA A 207 0.33 27.30 16.22
N VAL A 208 0.37 26.37 17.17
CA VAL A 208 0.27 26.62 18.62
C VAL A 208 1.53 27.25 19.18
N CYS A 209 2.68 26.64 18.93
CA CYS A 209 4.00 27.11 19.35
C CYS A 209 4.80 27.53 18.11
N ASN A 210 4.23 28.45 17.33
CA ASN A 210 4.71 28.78 16.00
C ASN A 210 6.09 29.47 15.96
N PHE A 211 6.82 29.16 14.88
CA PHE A 211 8.16 29.67 14.63
C PHE A 211 8.23 31.21 14.52
N LEU A 212 7.16 31.87 14.04
CA LEU A 212 7.13 33.33 13.91
C LEU A 212 7.16 34.02 15.27
N GLY A 213 6.48 33.47 16.27
CA GLY A 213 6.50 33.96 17.65
C GLY A 213 7.91 33.88 18.25
N ALA A 214 8.55 32.72 18.10
CA ALA A 214 9.91 32.48 18.60
C ALA A 214 10.98 33.34 17.86
N GLU A 215 10.87 33.49 16.54
CA GLU A 215 11.77 34.36 15.74
C GLU A 215 11.68 35.81 16.21
N ARG A 216 10.45 36.30 16.44
CA ARG A 216 10.21 37.66 16.95
C ARG A 216 10.74 37.84 18.37
N PHE A 217 10.57 36.84 19.22
CA PHE A 217 11.12 36.83 20.57
C PHE A 217 12.64 36.96 20.55
N ALA A 218 13.32 36.12 19.76
CA ALA A 218 14.76 36.18 19.56
C ALA A 218 15.23 37.55 19.04
N SER A 219 14.55 38.08 18.02
CA SER A 219 14.89 39.39 17.46
C SER A 219 14.66 40.54 18.44
N ARG A 220 13.64 40.47 19.32
CA ARG A 220 13.39 41.50 20.35
C ARG A 220 14.48 41.49 21.42
N LEU A 221 14.88 40.31 21.89
CA LEU A 221 16.01 40.17 22.82
C LEU A 221 17.31 40.69 22.18
N ALA A 222 17.58 40.34 20.93
CA ALA A 222 18.77 40.80 20.22
C ALA A 222 18.84 42.32 20.13
N THR A 223 17.73 42.99 19.79
CA THR A 223 17.65 44.46 19.78
C THR A 223 17.86 45.04 21.18
N LYS A 224 17.22 44.47 22.20
CA LYS A 224 17.31 44.97 23.59
C LYS A 224 18.75 44.94 24.13
N PHE A 225 19.51 43.89 23.84
CA PHE A 225 20.88 43.71 24.30
C PHE A 225 21.95 44.15 23.30
N ASN A 226 21.54 44.76 22.18
CA ASN A 226 22.44 45.16 21.10
C ASN A 226 23.35 44.01 20.64
N LEU A 227 22.78 42.82 20.48
CA LEU A 227 23.51 41.63 20.02
C LEU A 227 23.89 41.79 18.54
N ASP A 228 25.08 41.30 18.19
CA ASP A 228 25.49 41.17 16.79
C ASP A 228 24.62 40.13 16.10
N LYS A 229 23.91 40.56 15.05
CA LYS A 229 22.95 39.75 14.30
C LYS A 229 23.56 39.34 12.97
N GLN A 230 23.61 38.04 12.71
CA GLN A 230 23.95 37.52 11.39
C GLN A 230 22.76 37.58 10.43
N THR A 231 23.03 37.61 9.13
CA THR A 231 22.00 37.49 8.09
C THR A 231 21.26 36.17 8.25
N ARG A 232 19.93 36.22 8.17
CA ARG A 232 19.09 35.02 8.19
C ARG A 232 19.43 34.18 6.96
N GLN A 233 19.78 32.92 7.15
CA GLN A 233 20.21 32.05 6.07
C GLN A 233 19.50 30.70 6.14
N GLU A 234 19.38 30.04 5.00
CA GLU A 234 18.90 28.66 4.95
C GLU A 234 19.95 27.70 5.50
N TRP A 235 19.48 26.60 6.09
CA TRP A 235 20.33 25.46 6.39
C TRP A 235 19.78 24.24 5.66
N THR A 236 20.67 23.30 5.33
CA THR A 236 20.35 22.17 4.45
C THR A 236 20.57 20.81 5.11
N PHE A 237 19.85 19.82 4.62
CA PHE A 237 19.97 18.42 5.04
C PHE A 237 20.04 17.51 3.80
N ALA A 238 20.93 16.51 3.87
CA ALA A 238 21.01 15.41 2.92
C ALA A 238 21.12 14.09 3.71
N GLU A 239 20.27 13.12 3.40
CA GLU A 239 20.27 11.83 4.10
C GLU A 239 21.60 11.07 3.93
N LYS A 240 22.22 11.18 2.75
CA LYS A 240 23.51 10.56 2.41
C LYS A 240 24.30 11.49 1.51
N PRO A 241 25.65 11.41 1.49
CA PRO A 241 26.50 12.26 0.65
C PRO A 241 26.18 12.20 -0.85
N LYS A 242 25.57 11.10 -1.31
CA LYS A 242 25.15 10.93 -2.72
C LYS A 242 23.90 11.71 -3.11
N TYR A 243 23.10 12.18 -2.14
CA TYR A 243 21.88 12.94 -2.40
C TYR A 243 22.18 14.44 -2.35
N LYS A 244 21.49 15.21 -3.20
CA LYS A 244 21.59 16.67 -3.16
C LYS A 244 20.99 17.21 -1.86
N PRO A 245 21.67 18.13 -1.14
CA PRO A 245 21.08 18.78 0.02
C PRO A 245 19.79 19.52 -0.33
N SER A 246 18.81 19.41 0.56
CA SER A 246 17.53 20.11 0.50
C SER A 246 17.43 21.11 1.65
N ILE A 247 16.62 22.16 1.49
CA ILE A 247 16.40 23.13 2.57
C ILE A 247 15.72 22.44 3.75
N ALA A 248 16.40 22.40 4.88
CA ALA A 248 15.90 21.85 6.13
C ALA A 248 15.26 22.92 7.01
N GLY A 249 15.48 24.20 6.70
CA GLY A 249 14.81 25.33 7.30
C GLY A 249 15.66 26.58 7.23
N TYR A 250 15.45 27.51 8.16
CA TYR A 250 16.18 28.76 8.22
C TYR A 250 16.72 29.00 9.62
N HIS A 251 17.85 29.69 9.70
CA HIS A 251 18.45 30.01 10.97
C HIS A 251 18.97 31.44 11.03
N GLN A 252 19.07 31.95 12.25
CA GLN A 252 19.65 33.25 12.53
C GLN A 252 20.40 33.22 13.86
N ARG A 253 21.67 33.63 13.81
CA ARG A 253 22.55 33.73 14.95
C ARG A 253 22.63 35.15 15.48
N TYR A 254 22.59 35.27 16.79
CA TYR A 254 22.81 36.48 17.55
C TYR A 254 23.96 36.25 18.53
N THR A 255 24.84 37.23 18.72
CA THR A 255 26.02 37.06 19.59
C THR A 255 26.23 38.31 20.44
N THR A 256 26.52 38.14 21.72
CA THR A 256 26.92 39.28 22.56
C THR A 256 28.23 39.88 22.06
N LYS A 257 28.43 41.19 22.30
CA LYS A 257 29.65 41.90 21.87
C LYS A 257 30.96 41.28 22.39
N ASN A 258 30.89 40.62 23.55
CA ASN A 258 32.02 39.93 24.16
C ASN A 258 32.17 38.46 23.69
N GLY A 259 31.31 37.99 22.79
CA GLY A 259 31.33 36.63 22.24
C GLY A 259 30.84 35.52 23.18
N LYS A 260 30.55 35.83 24.45
CA LYS A 260 30.23 34.83 25.48
C LYS A 260 28.90 34.13 25.27
N VAL A 261 27.89 34.84 24.79
CA VAL A 261 26.55 34.27 24.59
C VAL A 261 26.21 34.25 23.10
N ILE A 262 26.00 33.05 22.58
CA ILE A 262 25.49 32.78 21.24
C ILE A 262 24.03 32.37 21.39
N PHE A 263 23.13 33.07 20.70
CA PHE A 263 21.72 32.72 20.63
C PHE A 263 21.35 32.41 19.18
N ASP A 264 20.96 31.18 18.92
CA ASP A 264 20.51 30.71 17.61
C ASP A 264 19.00 30.48 17.62
N PHE A 265 18.32 31.03 16.62
CA PHE A 265 16.94 30.68 16.30
C PHE A 265 16.88 29.88 15.00
N LEU A 266 16.16 28.76 14.99
CA LEU A 266 15.97 27.89 13.82
C LEU A 266 14.49 27.59 13.55
N SER A 267 14.07 27.66 12.29
CA SER A 267 12.87 26.97 11.83
C SER A 267 13.26 25.63 11.22
N VAL A 268 12.40 24.62 11.37
CA VAL A 268 12.55 23.31 10.74
C VAL A 268 11.42 23.10 9.73
N LYS A 269 11.80 22.94 8.47
CA LYS A 269 10.86 22.92 7.35
C LYS A 269 10.07 21.62 7.28
N GLY A 270 8.75 21.75 7.13
CA GLY A 270 7.79 20.67 7.03
C GLY A 270 7.71 19.83 8.29
N SER A 271 7.74 20.49 9.46
CA SER A 271 7.60 19.90 10.78
C SER A 271 6.61 20.72 11.61
N GLY A 272 5.82 20.05 12.44
CA GLY A 272 4.94 20.61 13.45
C GLY A 272 5.60 20.68 14.84
N HIS A 273 4.79 20.44 15.87
CA HIS A 273 5.17 20.59 17.28
C HIS A 273 6.26 19.60 17.70
N PHE A 274 6.22 18.39 17.16
CA PHE A 274 7.15 17.31 17.49
C PHE A 274 8.26 17.22 16.45
N VAL A 275 9.18 18.19 16.47
CA VAL A 275 10.24 18.31 15.46
C VAL A 275 11.08 17.06 15.23
N GLN A 276 11.39 16.34 16.30
CA GLN A 276 12.16 15.11 16.26
C GLN A 276 11.36 13.96 15.63
N LEU A 277 10.04 14.03 15.70
CA LEU A 277 9.11 13.08 15.12
C LEU A 277 8.96 13.31 13.61
N ASP A 278 8.64 14.55 13.23
CA ASP A 278 8.32 14.90 11.86
C ASP A 278 9.56 14.93 10.97
N ARG A 279 10.71 15.33 11.54
CA ARG A 279 11.97 15.54 10.82
C ARG A 279 13.16 14.99 11.60
N PRO A 280 13.23 13.67 11.87
CA PRO A 280 14.25 13.07 12.74
C PRO A 280 15.68 13.28 12.23
N GLY A 281 15.90 13.14 10.92
CA GLY A 281 17.21 13.38 10.29
C GLY A 281 17.68 14.83 10.44
N PRO A 282 16.92 15.82 9.94
CA PRO A 282 17.22 17.23 10.14
C PRO A 282 17.37 17.62 11.62
N ALA A 283 16.52 17.10 12.51
CA ALA A 283 16.58 17.37 13.95
C ALA A 283 17.87 16.85 14.60
N LEU A 284 18.32 15.64 14.23
CA LEU A 284 19.58 15.09 14.71
C LEU A 284 20.78 15.90 14.22
N GLN A 285 20.81 16.26 12.94
CA GLN A 285 21.88 17.10 12.37
C GLN A 285 21.92 18.48 13.05
N MET A 286 20.75 19.09 13.29
CA MET A 286 20.63 20.35 14.01
C MET A 286 21.24 20.25 15.41
N LEU A 287 20.88 19.21 16.16
CA LEU A 287 21.39 18.99 17.52
C LEU A 287 22.91 18.76 17.53
N GLU A 288 23.43 17.92 16.64
CA GLU A 288 24.87 17.64 16.55
C GLU A 288 25.66 18.92 16.20
N ASN A 289 25.18 19.69 15.24
CA ASN A 289 25.83 20.92 14.83
C ASN A 289 25.74 22.02 15.89
N TYR A 290 24.64 22.09 16.64
CA TYR A 290 24.52 22.95 17.80
C TYR A 290 25.55 22.58 18.87
N ILE A 291 25.59 21.32 19.31
CA ILE A 291 26.52 20.86 20.37
C ILE A 291 27.98 21.09 19.96
N ALA A 292 28.31 20.85 18.68
CA ALA A 292 29.67 21.02 18.16
C ALA A 292 29.99 22.45 17.70
N ASN A 293 29.05 23.40 17.84
CA ASN A 293 29.13 24.76 17.29
C ASN A 293 29.58 24.80 15.82
N LYS A 294 29.04 23.91 14.99
CA LYS A 294 29.29 23.81 13.55
C LYS A 294 28.23 24.58 12.75
N ASN A 295 28.48 24.75 11.46
CA ASN A 295 27.45 25.20 10.53
C ASN A 295 26.30 24.18 10.52
N TYR A 296 25.04 24.65 10.61
CA TYR A 296 23.87 23.78 10.67
C TYR A 296 23.66 22.91 9.41
N SER A 297 24.27 23.29 8.29
CA SER A 297 24.32 22.51 7.04
C SER A 297 25.43 21.46 7.01
N SER A 298 26.22 21.31 8.08
CA SER A 298 27.25 20.25 8.14
C SER A 298 26.54 18.91 8.27
N PRO A 299 26.82 17.92 7.39
CA PRO A 299 26.23 16.60 7.49
C PRO A 299 26.53 15.94 8.84
N THR A 300 25.57 15.15 9.35
CA THR A 300 25.77 14.39 10.58
C THR A 300 26.92 13.39 10.43
N THR A 301 27.75 13.28 11.48
CA THR A 301 28.81 12.26 11.55
C THR A 301 28.37 11.02 12.33
N VAL A 302 27.16 11.05 12.89
CA VAL A 302 26.55 9.94 13.61
C VAL A 302 26.17 8.83 12.64
N ASN A 303 26.45 7.59 13.04
CA ASN A 303 26.00 6.43 12.27
C ASN A 303 24.47 6.28 12.37
N THR A 304 23.78 6.59 11.27
CA THR A 304 22.32 6.47 11.13
C THR A 304 21.88 5.17 10.47
N VAL A 305 22.80 4.21 10.24
CA VAL A 305 22.47 2.90 9.67
C VAL A 305 21.71 2.08 10.71
N LEU A 306 20.47 1.71 10.37
CA LEU A 306 19.66 0.81 11.18
C LEU A 306 20.40 -0.51 11.41
N LYS A 307 20.45 -0.94 12.66
CA LYS A 307 20.96 -2.29 12.99
C LYS A 307 19.98 -3.34 12.45
N PRO A 308 20.48 -4.48 11.93
CA PRO A 308 19.60 -5.56 11.51
C PRO A 308 18.81 -6.10 12.70
N LEU A 309 17.61 -6.63 12.42
CA LEU A 309 16.85 -7.40 13.39
C LEU A 309 17.69 -8.58 13.88
N LEU A 310 17.60 -8.88 15.18
CA LEU A 310 18.23 -10.08 15.73
C LEU A 310 17.68 -11.32 15.00
N PRO A 311 18.49 -12.39 14.82
CA PRO A 311 18.10 -13.55 14.01
C PRO A 311 16.74 -14.15 14.38
N GLN A 312 16.39 -14.19 15.67
CA GLN A 312 15.11 -14.71 16.15
C GLN A 312 13.88 -13.87 15.74
N TYR A 313 14.08 -12.65 15.24
CA TYR A 313 13.03 -11.75 14.76
C TYR A 313 13.08 -11.54 13.24
N GLN A 314 14.00 -12.21 12.54
CA GLN A 314 14.02 -12.22 11.08
C GLN A 314 12.90 -13.12 10.57
N GLN A 315 12.06 -12.62 9.67
CA GLN A 315 11.04 -13.45 9.03
C GLN A 315 11.73 -14.52 8.17
N ASN A 316 11.31 -15.77 8.29
CA ASN A 316 11.65 -16.79 7.29
C ASN A 316 11.12 -16.30 5.93
N PRO A 317 11.92 -16.33 4.85
CA PRO A 317 11.42 -15.96 3.53
C PRO A 317 10.21 -16.84 3.20
N LYS A 318 9.04 -16.23 2.97
CA LYS A 318 7.87 -16.99 2.49
C LYS A 318 8.27 -17.66 1.16
N PRO A 319 8.09 -18.98 1.01
CA PRO A 319 8.30 -19.62 -0.28
C PRO A 319 7.46 -18.91 -1.34
N GLN A 320 8.08 -18.53 -2.45
CA GLN A 320 7.34 -17.99 -3.59
C GLN A 320 6.52 -19.13 -4.19
N PRO A 321 5.19 -19.00 -4.32
CA PRO A 321 4.37 -20.07 -4.89
C PRO A 321 4.81 -20.33 -6.33
N THR A 322 4.97 -21.60 -6.68
CA THR A 322 5.22 -22.08 -8.04
C THR A 322 4.11 -21.64 -8.99
N ARG A 323 4.35 -21.67 -10.31
CA ARG A 323 3.30 -21.35 -11.30
C ARG A 323 2.08 -22.25 -11.13
N LYS A 324 2.29 -23.56 -10.92
CA LYS A 324 1.23 -24.52 -10.61
C LYS A 324 0.39 -24.12 -9.39
N GLU A 325 1.03 -23.69 -8.30
CA GLU A 325 0.31 -23.25 -7.09
C GLU A 325 -0.47 -21.95 -7.30
N ARG A 326 0.03 -21.03 -8.14
CA ARG A 326 -0.68 -19.80 -8.50
C ARG A 326 -1.87 -20.05 -9.41
N ASP A 327 -1.74 -21.01 -10.33
CA ASP A 327 -2.80 -21.39 -11.26
C ASP A 327 -3.86 -22.29 -10.59
N ARG A 328 -3.61 -22.80 -9.38
CA ARG A 328 -4.57 -23.64 -8.66
C ARG A 328 -5.83 -22.86 -8.30
N VAL A 329 -6.98 -23.40 -8.71
CA VAL A 329 -8.28 -22.89 -8.29
C VAL A 329 -8.65 -23.55 -6.96
N TRP A 330 -8.60 -22.78 -5.87
CA TRP A 330 -8.89 -23.28 -4.51
C TRP A 330 -10.38 -23.26 -4.19
N ASN A 331 -11.08 -22.22 -4.64
CA ASN A 331 -12.50 -22.04 -4.41
C ASN A 331 -13.13 -21.54 -5.72
N LEU A 332 -13.97 -22.38 -6.35
CA LEU A 332 -14.77 -21.96 -7.50
C LEU A 332 -16.19 -21.60 -7.01
N PRO A 333 -16.65 -20.35 -7.19
CA PRO A 333 -18.00 -19.96 -6.78
C PRO A 333 -19.09 -20.80 -7.44
N GLY A 334 -20.15 -21.10 -6.68
CA GLY A 334 -21.33 -21.77 -7.22
C GLY A 334 -21.26 -23.29 -7.27
N ILE A 335 -20.13 -23.91 -6.92
CA ILE A 335 -20.03 -25.37 -6.74
C ILE A 335 -21.06 -25.84 -5.70
N THR A 336 -21.89 -26.81 -6.06
CA THR A 336 -22.95 -27.36 -5.19
C THR A 336 -22.64 -28.77 -4.65
N TYR A 337 -21.46 -29.30 -4.92
CA TYR A 337 -21.02 -30.63 -4.51
C TYR A 337 -19.52 -30.65 -4.17
N ASP A 338 -19.07 -31.61 -3.37
CA ASP A 338 -17.66 -31.69 -2.98
C ASP A 338 -16.79 -32.23 -4.13
N LEU A 339 -15.69 -31.52 -4.41
CA LEU A 339 -14.72 -31.94 -5.43
C LEU A 339 -13.71 -32.93 -4.85
N ASN A 340 -13.49 -34.05 -5.54
CA ASN A 340 -12.45 -35.04 -5.21
C ASN A 340 -11.22 -34.96 -6.11
N PHE A 341 -11.13 -33.94 -6.97
CA PHE A 341 -10.03 -33.72 -7.91
C PHE A 341 -9.56 -32.27 -7.84
N GLU A 342 -8.31 -32.03 -8.23
CA GLU A 342 -7.78 -30.68 -8.34
C GLU A 342 -8.00 -30.11 -9.75
N HIS A 343 -8.12 -28.79 -9.84
CA HIS A 343 -8.19 -28.09 -11.11
C HIS A 343 -7.43 -26.76 -11.09
N TYR A 344 -6.98 -26.37 -12.27
CA TYR A 344 -6.03 -25.29 -12.46
C TYR A 344 -6.49 -24.44 -13.64
N SER A 345 -6.42 -23.13 -13.51
CA SER A 345 -6.77 -22.18 -14.56
C SER A 345 -5.71 -21.10 -14.62
N GLY A 346 -5.10 -20.93 -15.79
CA GLY A 346 -4.01 -19.99 -15.99
C GLY A 346 -3.78 -19.72 -17.47
N TYR A 347 -2.58 -19.27 -17.80
CA TYR A 347 -2.17 -19.01 -19.18
C TYR A 347 -0.96 -19.86 -19.52
N LEU A 348 -0.90 -20.38 -20.74
CA LEU A 348 0.25 -21.00 -21.38
C LEU A 348 0.87 -20.02 -22.37
N ASN A 349 2.18 -20.06 -22.51
CA ASN A 349 2.98 -19.11 -23.28
C ASN A 349 3.51 -19.78 -24.56
N PRO A 350 2.70 -19.91 -25.61
CA PRO A 350 3.14 -20.56 -26.85
C PRO A 350 4.25 -19.77 -27.56
N SER A 351 4.15 -18.44 -27.56
CA SER A 351 5.11 -17.57 -28.21
C SER A 351 5.11 -16.21 -27.53
N LYS A 352 6.18 -15.44 -27.72
CA LYS A 352 6.24 -14.07 -27.19
C LYS A 352 5.02 -13.26 -27.66
N GLY A 353 4.34 -12.59 -26.72
CA GLY A 353 3.15 -11.79 -26.98
C GLY A 353 1.85 -12.57 -27.19
N ASN A 354 1.83 -13.91 -27.25
CA ASN A 354 0.61 -14.72 -27.30
C ASN A 354 0.44 -15.50 -25.99
N TYR A 355 -0.76 -15.49 -25.43
CA TYR A 355 -1.07 -16.13 -24.15
C TYR A 355 -2.37 -16.91 -24.30
N LEU A 356 -2.31 -18.24 -24.18
CA LEU A 356 -3.49 -19.11 -24.31
C LEU A 356 -4.01 -19.48 -22.92
N HIS A 357 -5.25 -19.09 -22.62
CA HIS A 357 -5.93 -19.54 -21.41
C HIS A 357 -6.17 -21.05 -21.48
N TYR A 358 -5.92 -21.70 -20.34
CA TYR A 358 -6.26 -23.10 -20.15
C TYR A 358 -7.05 -23.28 -18.86
N TRP A 359 -7.93 -24.28 -18.86
CA TRP A 359 -8.48 -24.85 -17.65
C TRP A 359 -8.21 -26.34 -17.65
N PHE A 360 -7.43 -26.81 -16.68
CA PHE A 360 -7.03 -28.20 -16.51
C PHE A 360 -7.78 -28.83 -15.34
N THR A 361 -8.39 -29.99 -15.57
CA THR A 361 -9.04 -30.79 -14.52
C THR A 361 -8.31 -32.13 -14.39
N GLN A 362 -7.85 -32.45 -13.18
CA GLN A 362 -7.25 -33.75 -12.92
C GLN A 362 -8.29 -34.87 -13.01
N SER A 363 -7.81 -36.09 -13.20
CA SER A 363 -8.66 -37.28 -13.15
C SER A 363 -9.30 -37.43 -11.76
N GLN A 364 -10.56 -37.84 -11.73
CA GLN A 364 -11.29 -38.19 -10.50
C GLN A 364 -10.94 -39.59 -9.97
N ASN A 365 -10.31 -40.44 -10.81
CA ASN A 365 -10.00 -41.82 -10.47
C ASN A 365 -8.56 -41.99 -9.96
N ASP A 366 -7.58 -41.93 -10.87
CA ASP A 366 -6.16 -42.03 -10.52
C ASP A 366 -5.36 -40.97 -11.28
N PRO A 367 -5.38 -39.69 -10.84
CA PRO A 367 -4.72 -38.61 -11.56
C PRO A 367 -3.21 -38.84 -11.74
N ALA A 368 -2.59 -39.61 -10.83
CA ALA A 368 -1.18 -39.96 -10.88
C ALA A 368 -0.85 -40.98 -11.98
N ASN A 369 -1.80 -41.74 -12.53
CA ASN A 369 -1.54 -42.74 -13.58
C ASN A 369 -2.41 -42.58 -14.84
N ASP A 370 -3.59 -41.96 -14.74
CA ASP A 370 -4.52 -41.77 -15.85
C ASP A 370 -3.95 -40.87 -16.97
N PRO A 371 -4.36 -41.06 -18.24
CA PRO A 371 -3.80 -40.35 -19.38
C PRO A 371 -4.01 -38.83 -19.33
N LEU A 372 -3.22 -38.09 -20.10
CA LEU A 372 -3.46 -36.67 -20.39
C LEU A 372 -4.27 -36.55 -21.69
N LEU A 373 -5.33 -35.76 -21.68
CA LEU A 373 -6.20 -35.54 -22.83
C LEU A 373 -6.36 -34.05 -23.09
N LEU A 374 -5.98 -33.58 -24.28
CA LEU A 374 -6.26 -32.24 -24.75
C LEU A 374 -7.67 -32.19 -25.37
N TRP A 375 -8.44 -31.16 -25.05
CA TRP A 375 -9.71 -30.85 -25.69
C TRP A 375 -9.67 -29.48 -26.38
N LEU A 376 -10.11 -29.46 -27.65
CA LEU A 376 -10.26 -28.25 -28.47
C LEU A 376 -11.67 -28.18 -29.06
N ASN A 377 -12.44 -27.13 -28.73
CA ASN A 377 -13.65 -26.81 -29.49
C ASN A 377 -13.28 -26.20 -30.86
N GLY A 378 -14.26 -26.16 -31.77
CA GLY A 378 -14.08 -25.72 -33.15
C GLY A 378 -14.41 -24.24 -33.42
N GLY A 379 -15.35 -24.00 -34.34
CA GLY A 379 -15.71 -22.66 -34.82
C GLY A 379 -15.36 -22.45 -36.30
N PRO A 380 -14.21 -21.85 -36.66
CA PRO A 380 -13.10 -21.35 -35.84
C PRO A 380 -13.46 -20.31 -34.79
N GLY A 381 -12.71 -20.29 -33.68
CA GLY A 381 -12.79 -19.22 -32.69
C GLY A 381 -13.72 -19.46 -31.49
N CYS A 382 -14.28 -20.67 -31.35
CA CYS A 382 -15.09 -21.03 -30.19
C CYS A 382 -14.19 -21.42 -29.01
N SER A 383 -14.61 -21.02 -27.81
CA SER A 383 -13.91 -21.34 -26.56
C SER A 383 -14.00 -22.83 -26.22
N SER A 384 -12.89 -23.41 -25.77
CA SER A 384 -12.85 -24.78 -25.23
C SER A 384 -13.51 -24.91 -23.84
N LEU A 385 -13.87 -23.79 -23.19
CA LEU A 385 -14.70 -23.81 -21.99
C LEU A 385 -16.15 -24.17 -22.30
N THR A 386 -16.56 -24.12 -23.57
CA THR A 386 -17.81 -24.75 -24.04
C THR A 386 -17.80 -26.24 -23.71
N GLY A 387 -16.72 -26.94 -24.08
CA GLY A 387 -16.52 -28.35 -23.71
C GLY A 387 -16.51 -28.59 -22.22
N LEU A 388 -15.89 -27.68 -21.46
CA LEU A 388 -15.80 -27.79 -20.00
C LEU A 388 -17.15 -27.65 -19.30
N LEU A 389 -17.95 -26.64 -19.67
CA LEU A 389 -19.14 -26.23 -18.91
C LEU A 389 -20.46 -26.73 -19.50
N THR A 390 -20.45 -27.23 -20.74
CA THR A 390 -21.68 -27.58 -21.47
C THR A 390 -21.64 -28.92 -22.21
N GLU A 391 -20.55 -29.68 -22.10
CA GLU A 391 -20.42 -30.96 -22.80
C GLU A 391 -19.84 -32.06 -21.89
N LEU A 392 -18.53 -32.04 -21.65
CA LEU A 392 -17.79 -33.18 -21.09
C LEU A 392 -16.97 -32.86 -19.84
N GLY A 393 -16.84 -31.59 -19.46
CA GLY A 393 -16.18 -31.22 -18.20
C GLY A 393 -17.01 -31.57 -16.96
N PRO A 394 -16.42 -31.45 -15.76
CA PRO A 394 -17.03 -31.94 -14.52
C PRO A 394 -18.20 -31.10 -14.02
N PHE A 395 -18.47 -29.95 -14.64
CA PHE A 395 -19.46 -28.99 -14.16
C PHE A 395 -20.55 -28.77 -15.20
N TRP A 396 -21.81 -28.92 -14.78
CA TRP A 396 -22.97 -28.42 -15.51
C TRP A 396 -23.39 -27.06 -14.96
N LEU A 397 -23.60 -26.10 -15.86
CA LEU A 397 -24.20 -24.81 -15.52
C LEU A 397 -25.70 -24.98 -15.20
N ASN A 398 -26.14 -24.46 -14.05
CA ASN A 398 -27.57 -24.34 -13.77
C ASN A 398 -28.21 -23.16 -14.52
N PRO A 399 -29.53 -23.20 -14.77
CA PRO A 399 -30.24 -22.11 -15.47
C PRO A 399 -30.14 -20.73 -14.78
N ASP A 400 -29.75 -20.68 -13.51
CA ASP A 400 -29.54 -19.44 -12.76
C ASP A 400 -28.28 -18.66 -13.18
N GLY A 401 -27.40 -19.27 -13.97
CA GLY A 401 -26.12 -18.70 -14.39
C GLY A 401 -25.15 -18.43 -13.23
N ARG A 402 -25.34 -19.09 -12.08
CA ARG A 402 -24.60 -18.84 -10.84
C ARG A 402 -24.11 -20.10 -10.15
N THR A 403 -24.79 -21.22 -10.32
CA THR A 403 -24.46 -22.48 -9.64
C THR A 403 -24.03 -23.57 -10.62
N LEU A 404 -23.21 -24.50 -10.12
CA LEU A 404 -22.63 -25.61 -10.85
C LEU A 404 -23.03 -26.92 -10.19
N MET A 405 -23.60 -27.85 -10.96
CA MET A 405 -23.90 -29.22 -10.53
C MET A 405 -22.95 -30.23 -11.16
N GLU A 406 -22.88 -31.42 -10.59
CA GLU A 406 -21.97 -32.48 -11.05
C GLU A 406 -22.35 -33.01 -12.44
N ASN A 407 -21.37 -33.13 -13.33
CA ASN A 407 -21.49 -33.96 -14.53
C ASN A 407 -20.99 -35.39 -14.26
N ILE A 408 -21.92 -36.31 -13.99
CA ILE A 408 -21.59 -37.71 -13.72
C ILE A 408 -21.02 -38.46 -14.95
N TYR A 409 -21.05 -37.86 -16.14
CA TYR A 409 -20.46 -38.42 -17.36
C TYR A 409 -19.22 -37.64 -17.82
N SER A 410 -18.63 -36.84 -16.92
CA SER A 410 -17.45 -36.06 -17.28
C SER A 410 -16.28 -36.96 -17.68
N TRP A 411 -15.56 -36.54 -18.72
CA TRP A 411 -14.39 -37.26 -19.21
C TRP A 411 -13.22 -37.22 -18.23
N ASN A 412 -13.19 -36.26 -17.30
CA ASN A 412 -12.18 -36.28 -16.24
C ASN A 412 -12.38 -37.41 -15.23
N ARG A 413 -13.39 -38.28 -15.39
CA ARG A 413 -13.50 -39.51 -14.59
C ARG A 413 -12.43 -40.55 -14.91
N VAL A 414 -11.81 -40.48 -16.09
CA VAL A 414 -10.80 -41.47 -16.54
C VAL A 414 -9.57 -40.83 -17.17
N ALA A 415 -9.47 -39.50 -17.16
CA ALA A 415 -8.38 -38.77 -17.78
C ALA A 415 -8.12 -37.43 -17.06
N ASN A 416 -6.91 -36.95 -17.19
CA ASN A 416 -6.54 -35.58 -16.86
C ASN A 416 -6.83 -34.71 -18.09
N VAL A 417 -7.81 -33.81 -18.02
CA VAL A 417 -8.35 -33.10 -19.20
C VAL A 417 -7.88 -31.65 -19.24
N LEU A 418 -7.17 -31.29 -20.30
CA LEU A 418 -6.70 -29.95 -20.60
C LEU A 418 -7.65 -29.29 -21.61
N PHE A 419 -8.47 -28.35 -21.16
CA PHE A 419 -9.28 -27.50 -22.05
C PHE A 419 -8.46 -26.27 -22.42
N LEU A 420 -8.11 -26.13 -23.70
CA LEU A 420 -7.25 -25.05 -24.18
C LEU A 420 -8.05 -24.08 -25.07
N GLU A 421 -8.16 -22.82 -24.68
CA GLU A 421 -8.80 -21.80 -25.51
C GLU A 421 -7.84 -21.35 -26.61
N SER A 422 -8.11 -21.76 -27.85
CA SER A 422 -7.25 -21.51 -29.01
C SER A 422 -8.09 -21.21 -30.25
N PRO A 423 -7.62 -20.38 -31.20
CA PRO A 423 -6.33 -19.65 -31.20
C PRO A 423 -6.27 -18.47 -30.22
N ARG A 424 -5.19 -17.68 -30.23
CA ARG A 424 -5.11 -16.40 -29.49
C ARG A 424 -6.37 -15.55 -29.74
N GLN A 425 -6.80 -14.78 -28.75
CA GLN A 425 -8.05 -13.99 -28.77
C GLN A 425 -9.36 -14.79 -28.68
N VAL A 426 -9.32 -16.13 -28.53
CA VAL A 426 -10.50 -16.93 -28.20
C VAL A 426 -10.73 -16.92 -26.69
N GLY A 427 -11.94 -16.55 -26.27
CA GLY A 427 -12.32 -16.54 -24.85
C GLY A 427 -11.43 -15.60 -24.03
N TYR A 428 -10.73 -16.15 -23.05
CA TYR A 428 -9.77 -15.44 -22.22
C TYR A 428 -8.35 -15.42 -22.79
N SER A 429 -8.04 -16.23 -23.81
CA SER A 429 -6.75 -16.15 -24.51
C SER A 429 -6.56 -14.78 -25.13
N TYR A 430 -5.34 -14.23 -25.10
CA TYR A 430 -5.08 -12.88 -25.58
C TYR A 430 -3.71 -12.74 -26.28
N GLN A 431 -3.55 -11.59 -26.94
CA GLN A 431 -2.31 -11.17 -27.57
C GLN A 431 -1.90 -9.81 -27.00
N ASP A 432 -0.66 -9.69 -26.52
CA ASP A 432 -0.05 -8.39 -26.27
C ASP A 432 0.47 -7.83 -27.59
N THR A 433 -0.29 -6.91 -28.16
CA THR A 433 0.00 -6.30 -29.47
C THR A 433 1.27 -5.45 -29.48
N LYS A 434 1.83 -5.09 -28.32
CA LYS A 434 3.13 -4.42 -28.22
C LYS A 434 4.30 -5.39 -28.40
N GLU A 435 4.12 -6.66 -28.04
CA GLU A 435 5.13 -7.69 -28.16
C GLU A 435 4.99 -8.51 -29.44
N ASN A 436 3.76 -8.73 -29.89
CA ASN A 436 3.43 -9.43 -31.13
C ASN A 436 2.26 -8.74 -31.83
N ASN A 437 2.52 -8.15 -32.99
CA ASN A 437 1.51 -7.44 -33.79
C ASN A 437 0.98 -8.27 -34.98
N ASP A 438 1.19 -9.59 -35.01
CA ASP A 438 0.68 -10.46 -36.06
C ASP A 438 -0.86 -10.49 -36.03
N THR A 439 -1.47 -10.08 -37.14
CA THR A 439 -2.93 -10.03 -37.33
C THR A 439 -3.48 -11.25 -38.08
N MET A 440 -2.63 -12.16 -38.54
CA MET A 440 -3.04 -13.31 -39.34
C MET A 440 -3.42 -14.51 -38.45
N PHE A 441 -4.58 -15.10 -38.73
CA PHE A 441 -5.03 -16.37 -38.17
C PHE A 441 -5.06 -17.42 -39.28
N ASN A 442 -4.35 -18.53 -39.09
CA ASN A 442 -4.28 -19.63 -40.04
C ASN A 442 -4.04 -20.96 -39.32
N ASP A 443 -4.39 -22.07 -39.97
CA ASP A 443 -4.22 -23.42 -39.43
C ASP A 443 -2.73 -23.81 -39.43
N GLU A 444 -2.09 -23.70 -40.60
CA GLU A 444 -0.68 -24.01 -40.85
C GLU A 444 -0.10 -23.08 -41.93
N LYS A 445 1.17 -22.67 -41.79
CA LYS A 445 1.93 -22.07 -42.89
C LYS A 445 2.67 -23.20 -43.60
N VAL A 446 2.28 -23.48 -44.84
CA VAL A 446 3.04 -24.31 -45.77
C VAL A 446 4.47 -23.74 -45.84
N ASN A 447 5.47 -24.50 -45.38
CA ASN A 447 6.91 -24.18 -45.24
C ASN A 447 7.42 -23.82 -43.82
N VAL A 448 7.00 -24.54 -42.79
CA VAL A 448 7.80 -24.63 -41.55
C VAL A 448 9.11 -25.37 -41.87
N THR A 449 10.22 -24.65 -42.01
CA THR A 449 11.54 -25.28 -41.98
C THR A 449 11.93 -25.53 -40.53
N ILE A 450 12.66 -26.62 -40.26
CA ILE A 450 13.10 -27.06 -38.92
C ILE A 450 13.83 -25.94 -38.13
N THR A 451 14.29 -24.88 -38.81
CA THR A 451 15.02 -23.72 -38.28
C THR A 451 14.15 -22.51 -37.91
N SER A 452 12.88 -22.42 -38.33
CA SER A 452 11.98 -21.32 -37.96
C SER A 452 10.53 -21.80 -37.86
N ILE A 453 9.99 -21.78 -36.65
CA ILE A 453 8.59 -22.13 -36.38
C ILE A 453 7.72 -20.91 -36.72
N ALA A 454 6.86 -21.03 -37.74
CA ALA A 454 5.88 -20.00 -38.07
C ALA A 454 4.76 -19.95 -37.02
N LEU A 455 4.35 -18.76 -36.59
CA LEU A 455 3.22 -18.56 -35.66
C LEU A 455 1.90 -18.90 -36.37
N THR A 456 1.42 -20.11 -36.14
CA THR A 456 0.14 -20.64 -36.66
C THR A 456 -0.63 -21.26 -35.51
N THR A 457 -1.92 -21.57 -35.72
CA THR A 457 -2.73 -22.20 -34.68
C THR A 457 -2.14 -23.55 -34.23
N ALA A 458 -1.65 -24.38 -35.17
CA ALA A 458 -0.99 -25.65 -34.84
C ALA A 458 0.31 -25.45 -34.04
N THR A 459 1.15 -24.49 -34.43
CA THR A 459 2.37 -24.12 -33.70
C THR A 459 2.08 -23.66 -32.28
N ASP A 460 1.15 -22.72 -32.12
CA ASP A 460 0.86 -22.14 -30.82
C ASP A 460 0.33 -23.23 -29.88
N ASN A 461 -0.55 -24.11 -30.37
CA ASN A 461 -1.04 -25.23 -29.59
C ASN A 461 0.08 -26.22 -29.20
N PHE A 462 1.00 -26.53 -30.12
CA PHE A 462 2.16 -27.38 -29.80
C PHE A 462 3.02 -26.77 -28.69
N LEU A 463 3.37 -25.49 -28.81
CA LEU A 463 4.22 -24.81 -27.83
C LEU A 463 3.51 -24.61 -26.49
N ALA A 464 2.20 -24.39 -26.49
CA ALA A 464 1.39 -24.38 -25.28
C ALA A 464 1.40 -25.74 -24.55
N ILE A 465 1.32 -26.87 -25.28
CA ILE A 465 1.44 -28.21 -24.68
C ILE A 465 2.84 -28.40 -24.05
N MET A 466 3.90 -27.94 -24.71
CA MET A 466 5.25 -28.02 -24.15
C MET A 466 5.42 -27.13 -22.90
N ASP A 467 4.84 -25.93 -22.91
CA ASP A 467 4.80 -25.06 -21.74
C ASP A 467 3.99 -25.69 -20.60
N PHE A 468 2.87 -26.36 -20.91
CA PHE A 468 2.06 -27.10 -19.94
C PHE A 468 2.87 -28.20 -19.25
N LEU A 469 3.64 -29.01 -20.00
CA LEU A 469 4.51 -30.03 -19.41
C LEU A 469 5.63 -29.44 -18.53
N SER A 470 6.01 -28.17 -18.75
CA SER A 470 6.95 -27.47 -17.86
C SER A 470 6.30 -27.04 -16.53
N VAL A 471 4.99 -26.77 -16.54
CA VAL A 471 4.21 -26.42 -15.33
C VAL A 471 3.81 -27.67 -14.55
N PHE A 472 3.49 -28.75 -15.25
CA PHE A 472 3.03 -30.02 -14.70
C PHE A 472 3.95 -31.18 -15.14
N PRO A 473 5.20 -31.23 -14.62
CA PRO A 473 6.20 -32.23 -15.03
C PRO A 473 5.79 -33.68 -14.70
N GLU A 474 4.81 -33.91 -13.83
CA GLU A 474 4.26 -35.24 -13.54
C GLU A 474 3.56 -35.91 -14.74
N PHE A 475 3.21 -35.13 -15.77
CA PHE A 475 2.64 -35.66 -17.03
C PHE A 475 3.70 -36.00 -18.09
N TYR A 476 4.98 -35.82 -17.77
CA TYR A 476 6.06 -36.23 -18.66
C TYR A 476 5.99 -37.73 -18.95
N ASN A 477 6.07 -38.11 -20.22
CA ASN A 477 5.88 -39.45 -20.77
C ASN A 477 4.48 -40.08 -20.55
N ARG A 478 3.52 -39.34 -19.99
CA ARG A 478 2.13 -39.83 -19.85
C ARG A 478 1.51 -40.05 -21.22
N PRO A 479 0.72 -41.13 -21.44
CA PRO A 479 -0.04 -41.28 -22.67
C PRO A 479 -0.89 -40.03 -22.92
N PHE A 480 -0.64 -39.39 -24.06
CA PHE A 480 -1.23 -38.11 -24.44
C PHE A 480 -2.18 -38.29 -25.62
N TYR A 481 -3.43 -37.88 -25.43
CA TYR A 481 -4.48 -37.92 -26.44
C TYR A 481 -4.86 -36.51 -26.88
N VAL A 482 -5.06 -36.32 -28.18
CA VAL A 482 -5.54 -35.06 -28.74
C VAL A 482 -6.99 -35.25 -29.18
N SER A 483 -7.89 -34.43 -28.65
CA SER A 483 -9.31 -34.54 -28.96
C SER A 483 -10.01 -33.19 -29.11
N GLY A 484 -11.20 -33.21 -29.69
CA GLY A 484 -11.99 -32.01 -29.95
C GLY A 484 -13.06 -32.21 -30.99
N GLU A 485 -13.74 -31.12 -31.36
CA GLU A 485 -14.95 -31.17 -32.17
C GLU A 485 -15.07 -30.10 -33.27
N SER A 486 -15.98 -30.34 -34.23
CA SER A 486 -16.34 -29.38 -35.29
C SER A 486 -15.13 -28.94 -36.12
N TYR A 487 -14.76 -27.65 -36.18
CA TYR A 487 -13.55 -27.19 -36.88
C TYR A 487 -12.25 -27.75 -36.29
N ALA A 488 -12.27 -28.35 -35.09
CA ALA A 488 -11.13 -29.13 -34.60
C ALA A 488 -10.83 -30.34 -35.50
N GLY A 489 -11.74 -30.73 -36.40
CA GLY A 489 -11.45 -31.62 -37.54
C GLY A 489 -10.31 -31.12 -38.46
N VAL A 490 -9.95 -29.83 -38.40
CA VAL A 490 -8.76 -29.23 -39.01
C VAL A 490 -7.64 -29.02 -37.98
N TYR A 491 -7.96 -28.48 -36.79
CA TYR A 491 -6.96 -28.19 -35.75
C TYR A 491 -6.21 -29.44 -35.29
N ILE A 492 -6.93 -30.54 -35.09
CA ILE A 492 -6.37 -31.77 -34.55
C ILE A 492 -5.41 -32.42 -35.55
N PRO A 493 -5.78 -32.69 -36.83
CA PRO A 493 -4.84 -33.28 -37.77
C PRO A 493 -3.60 -32.41 -38.04
N THR A 494 -3.76 -31.09 -38.11
CA THR A 494 -2.63 -30.16 -38.32
C THR A 494 -1.68 -30.15 -37.11
N LEU A 495 -2.22 -30.06 -35.89
CA LEU A 495 -1.45 -30.16 -34.65
C LEU A 495 -0.75 -31.52 -34.50
N VAL A 496 -1.47 -32.62 -34.74
CA VAL A 496 -0.92 -33.97 -34.59
C VAL A 496 0.19 -34.24 -35.61
N SER A 497 0.01 -33.78 -36.86
CA SER A 497 1.06 -33.83 -37.88
C SER A 497 2.33 -33.11 -37.40
N LEU A 498 2.18 -31.91 -36.83
CA LEU A 498 3.29 -31.15 -36.26
C LEU A 498 3.93 -31.87 -35.06
N ILE A 499 3.14 -32.41 -34.13
CA ILE A 499 3.63 -33.17 -32.97
C ILE A 499 4.48 -34.35 -33.45
N ILE A 500 4.02 -35.13 -34.42
CA ILE A 500 4.77 -36.27 -34.97
C ILE A 500 6.12 -35.81 -35.52
N GLN A 501 6.13 -34.73 -36.31
CA GLN A 501 7.37 -34.16 -36.85
C GLN A 501 8.33 -33.72 -35.74
N MET A 502 7.82 -33.07 -34.69
CA MET A 502 8.63 -32.60 -33.56
C MET A 502 9.15 -33.76 -32.70
N ILE A 503 8.37 -34.82 -32.50
CA ILE A 503 8.84 -36.05 -31.84
C ILE A 503 9.97 -36.70 -32.64
N GLN A 504 9.77 -36.89 -33.95
CA GLN A 504 10.77 -37.49 -34.85
C GLN A 504 12.06 -36.66 -34.93
N ALA A 505 11.95 -35.33 -34.81
CA ALA A 505 13.10 -34.43 -34.76
C ALA A 505 13.77 -34.33 -33.38
N GLY A 506 13.27 -35.02 -32.35
CA GLY A 506 13.77 -34.94 -30.98
C GLY A 506 13.48 -33.60 -30.28
N LYS A 507 12.46 -32.86 -30.74
CA LYS A 507 12.09 -31.51 -30.27
C LYS A 507 10.83 -31.46 -29.40
N ALA A 508 10.23 -32.61 -29.08
CA ALA A 508 9.08 -32.73 -28.16
C ALA A 508 9.40 -33.64 -26.97
N PRO A 509 10.42 -33.30 -26.14
CA PRO A 509 10.88 -34.16 -25.06
C PRO A 509 9.76 -34.40 -24.03
N GLY A 510 9.49 -35.68 -23.72
CA GLY A 510 8.48 -36.07 -22.75
C GLY A 510 7.05 -36.15 -23.26
N LEU A 511 6.81 -35.74 -24.51
CA LEU A 511 5.48 -35.85 -25.11
C LEU A 511 5.30 -37.26 -25.68
N ASN A 512 4.35 -38.02 -25.14
CA ASN A 512 4.06 -39.40 -25.54
C ASN A 512 2.68 -39.47 -26.22
N LEU A 513 2.63 -39.08 -27.50
CA LEU A 513 1.39 -39.10 -28.30
C LEU A 513 0.87 -40.54 -28.44
N ALA A 514 -0.31 -40.80 -27.90
CA ALA A 514 -0.94 -42.13 -27.85
C ALA A 514 -2.15 -42.28 -28.78
N GLY A 515 -2.87 -41.19 -29.08
CA GLY A 515 -4.04 -41.28 -29.94
C GLY A 515 -4.75 -39.95 -30.21
N VAL A 516 -5.77 -40.03 -31.06
CA VAL A 516 -6.55 -38.89 -31.55
C VAL A 516 -8.03 -39.24 -31.60
N ALA A 517 -8.91 -38.32 -31.18
CA ALA A 517 -10.36 -38.47 -31.30
C ALA A 517 -11.00 -37.18 -31.84
N ILE A 518 -11.88 -37.27 -32.84
CA ILE A 518 -12.50 -36.10 -33.48
C ILE A 518 -14.02 -36.28 -33.49
N GLY A 519 -14.73 -35.47 -32.71
CA GLY A 519 -16.20 -35.43 -32.67
C GLY A 519 -16.76 -34.57 -33.79
N ASN A 520 -17.63 -35.11 -34.64
CA ASN A 520 -18.36 -34.37 -35.69
C ASN A 520 -17.47 -33.38 -36.48
N GLY A 521 -16.26 -33.81 -36.83
CA GLY A 521 -15.23 -32.92 -37.34
C GLY A 521 -15.43 -32.48 -38.80
N LYS A 522 -15.10 -31.21 -39.08
CA LYS A 522 -14.97 -30.68 -40.44
C LYS A 522 -13.63 -31.13 -41.05
N MET A 523 -13.62 -32.29 -41.70
CA MET A 523 -12.39 -32.92 -42.21
C MET A 523 -12.17 -32.73 -43.72
N SER A 524 -13.25 -32.55 -44.49
CA SER A 524 -13.17 -32.29 -45.93
C SER A 524 -14.43 -31.59 -46.41
N ASP A 525 -14.28 -30.37 -46.90
CA ASP A 525 -15.39 -29.60 -47.48
C ASP A 525 -16.07 -30.34 -48.64
N LYS A 526 -15.28 -30.98 -49.50
CA LYS A 526 -15.81 -31.73 -50.65
C LYS A 526 -16.69 -32.90 -50.21
N TYR A 527 -16.22 -33.72 -49.28
CA TYR A 527 -17.01 -34.86 -48.81
C TYR A 527 -18.20 -34.43 -47.96
N GLN A 528 -18.02 -33.41 -47.12
CA GLN A 528 -19.11 -32.87 -46.30
C GLN A 528 -20.23 -32.30 -47.16
N LEU A 529 -19.90 -31.48 -48.18
CA LEU A 529 -20.87 -30.94 -49.13
C LEU A 529 -21.58 -32.04 -49.93
N ASN A 530 -20.85 -33.06 -50.38
CA ASN A 530 -21.47 -34.16 -51.10
C ASN A 530 -22.46 -34.92 -50.19
N SER A 531 -22.04 -35.23 -48.95
CA SER A 531 -22.85 -36.01 -48.02
C SER A 531 -24.08 -35.27 -47.49
N VAL A 532 -24.05 -33.93 -47.37
CA VAL A 532 -25.16 -33.17 -46.78
C VAL A 532 -26.43 -33.25 -47.63
N ILE A 533 -26.28 -33.32 -48.96
CA ILE A 533 -27.41 -33.46 -49.89
C ILE A 533 -28.13 -34.78 -49.62
N SER A 534 -27.37 -35.89 -49.56
CA SER A 534 -27.92 -37.20 -49.22
C SER A 534 -28.49 -37.24 -47.80
N LEU A 535 -27.82 -36.62 -46.82
CA LEU A 535 -28.28 -36.57 -45.45
C LEU A 535 -29.65 -35.90 -45.35
N PHE A 536 -29.79 -34.70 -45.92
CA PHE A 536 -31.03 -33.92 -45.87
C PHE A 536 -32.18 -34.57 -46.64
N TYR A 537 -31.90 -35.18 -47.79
CA TYR A 537 -32.89 -35.98 -48.51
C TYR A 537 -33.40 -37.16 -47.65
N ASN A 538 -32.49 -37.96 -47.10
CA ASN A 538 -32.87 -39.16 -46.31
C ASN A 538 -33.48 -38.84 -44.95
N HIS A 539 -33.35 -37.59 -44.46
CA HIS A 539 -34.01 -37.10 -43.25
C HIS A 539 -35.29 -36.31 -43.56
N GLY A 540 -35.77 -36.32 -44.81
CA GLY A 540 -37.02 -35.67 -45.21
C GLY A 540 -36.98 -34.13 -45.17
N MET A 541 -35.79 -33.54 -45.15
CA MET A 541 -35.62 -32.09 -45.25
C MET A 541 -35.73 -31.60 -46.70
N TYR A 542 -35.40 -32.46 -47.66
CA TYR A 542 -35.57 -32.21 -49.10
C TYR A 542 -36.50 -33.25 -49.75
N GLY A 543 -37.32 -32.77 -50.68
CA GLY A 543 -38.12 -33.60 -51.56
C GLY A 543 -37.31 -34.16 -52.73
N VAL A 544 -37.99 -34.89 -53.61
CA VAL A 544 -37.43 -35.38 -54.88
C VAL A 544 -37.37 -34.26 -55.94
N GLU A 545 -38.31 -33.32 -55.85
CA GLU A 545 -38.39 -32.08 -56.64
C GLU A 545 -37.67 -30.95 -55.90
#